data_AF-A0A1B8P2R7-F1
#
_entry.id   AF-A0A1B8P2R7-F1
#
_cell.length_a   1.000
_cell.length_b   1.000
_cell.length_c   1.000
_cell.angle_alpha   90.00
_cell.angle_beta   90.00
_cell.angle_gamma   90.00
#
_symmetry.space_group_name_H-M   'P 1'
#
loop_
_entity.id
_entity.type
_entity.pdbx_description
1 polymer ?
#
loop_
_entity_poly.entity_id
_entity_poly.type
_entity_poly.pdbx_seq_one_letter_code
_entity_poly.pdbx_strand_id
1 'polypeptide(L)'
;MPMAVATDANPGSSPLFMPTLMLNLACTLFRLTPREALAGMTAHGARALGMPELGRLHEGAPADLCLWNIDSPAELAYAVQPGRLRQRVVAGQPVEELAHGQ
;
A
#
# COMPACT_ATOMS: atom_id res chain seq x y z
N MET A 1 18.34 6.92 4.68
CA MET A 1 17.42 6.62 5.81
C MET A 1 16.17 5.93 5.26
N PRO A 2 15.55 4.97 5.96
CA PRO A 2 14.27 4.39 5.53
C PRO A 2 13.17 5.45 5.63
N MET A 3 12.42 5.68 4.54
CA MET A 3 11.32 6.64 4.47
C MET A 3 9.99 5.87 4.42
N ALA A 4 9.02 6.26 5.26
CA ALA A 4 7.66 5.75 5.19
C ALA A 4 6.75 6.68 4.38
N VAL A 5 5.70 6.14 3.77
CA VAL A 5 4.69 6.89 3.01
C VAL A 5 3.32 6.56 3.64
N ALA A 6 2.52 7.58 3.90
CA ALA A 6 1.19 7.45 4.49
C ALA A 6 0.22 8.45 3.85
N THR A 7 -1.08 8.22 4.02
CA THR A 7 -2.14 9.12 3.55
C THR A 7 -2.27 10.38 4.37
N ASP A 8 -1.86 10.34 5.63
CA ASP A 8 -2.23 11.36 6.62
C ASP A 8 -3.75 11.60 6.64
N ALA A 9 -4.57 10.57 6.39
CA ALA A 9 -6.00 10.72 6.12
C ALA A 9 -6.72 11.48 7.25
N ASN A 10 -7.15 12.70 6.95
CA ASN A 10 -7.81 13.60 7.89
C ASN A 10 -8.67 14.64 7.15
N PRO A 11 -9.73 15.18 7.76
CA PRO A 11 -10.66 16.09 7.08
C PRO A 11 -10.08 17.48 6.76
N GLY A 12 -8.97 17.88 7.38
CA GLY A 12 -8.41 19.23 7.29
C GLY A 12 -7.41 19.40 6.15
N SER A 13 -6.31 18.63 6.19
CA SER A 13 -5.17 18.79 5.28
C SER A 13 -5.04 17.68 4.24
N SER A 14 -5.53 16.46 4.53
CA SER A 14 -5.43 15.33 3.61
C SER A 14 -6.72 14.50 3.61
N PRO A 15 -7.80 14.99 2.95
CA PRO A 15 -9.04 14.24 2.78
C PRO A 15 -8.89 13.14 1.71
N LEU A 16 -7.78 12.41 1.73
CA LEU A 16 -7.37 11.43 0.73
C LEU A 16 -7.30 10.03 1.37
N PHE A 17 -8.25 9.17 1.01
CA PHE A 17 -8.40 7.81 1.56
C PHE A 17 -7.95 6.73 0.57
N MET A 18 -7.06 7.07 -0.36
CA MET A 18 -6.58 6.18 -1.41
C MET A 18 -5.06 5.99 -1.28
N PRO A 19 -4.58 4.90 -0.65
CA PRO A 19 -3.15 4.67 -0.45
C PRO A 19 -2.34 4.67 -1.76
N THR A 20 -2.85 4.09 -2.85
CA THR A 20 -2.16 4.08 -4.15
C THR A 20 -1.97 5.48 -4.74
N LEU A 21 -2.83 6.45 -4.40
CA LEU A 21 -2.59 7.86 -4.74
C LEU A 21 -1.33 8.38 -4.07
N MET A 22 -1.09 7.99 -2.81
CA MET A 22 0.09 8.45 -2.06
C MET A 22 1.38 7.89 -2.63
N LEU A 23 1.37 6.68 -3.21
CA LEU A 23 2.53 6.18 -3.95
C LEU A 23 2.85 7.07 -5.14
N ASN A 24 1.82 7.47 -5.90
CA ASN A 24 1.98 8.35 -7.04
C ASN A 24 2.46 9.75 -6.65
N LEU A 25 1.86 10.35 -5.62
CA LEU A 25 2.28 11.66 -5.12
C LEU A 25 3.69 11.62 -4.53
N ALA A 26 4.07 10.56 -3.83
CA ALA A 26 5.43 10.39 -3.33
C ALA A 26 6.47 10.35 -4.47
N CYS A 27 6.16 9.67 -5.57
CA CYS A 27 7.02 9.65 -6.75
C CYS A 27 7.03 11.00 -7.48
N THR A 28 5.86 11.61 -7.66
CA THR A 28 5.71 12.83 -8.46
C THR A 28 6.24 14.08 -7.75
N LEU A 29 5.89 14.25 -6.48
CA LEU A 29 6.20 15.46 -5.71
C LEU A 29 7.57 15.37 -5.02
N PHE A 30 7.94 14.17 -4.54
CA PHE A 30 9.15 13.97 -3.75
C PHE A 30 10.23 13.17 -4.48
N ARG A 31 9.99 12.79 -5.75
CA ARG A 31 10.95 12.09 -6.62
C ARG A 31 11.44 10.75 -6.06
N LEU A 32 10.62 10.11 -5.22
CA LEU A 32 10.88 8.72 -4.84
C LEU A 32 10.75 7.83 -6.07
N THR A 33 11.55 6.77 -6.11
CA THR A 33 11.32 5.69 -7.07
C THR A 33 10.07 4.89 -6.67
N PRO A 34 9.37 4.23 -7.61
CA PRO A 34 8.23 3.37 -7.28
C PRO A 34 8.55 2.31 -6.21
N ARG A 35 9.78 1.78 -6.25
CA ARG A 35 10.29 0.83 -5.26
C ARG A 35 10.42 1.45 -3.86
N GLU A 36 10.93 2.69 -3.76
CA GLU A 36 11.03 3.39 -2.48
C GLU A 36 9.66 3.75 -1.93
N ALA A 37 8.73 4.21 -2.77
CA ALA A 37 7.36 4.50 -2.35
C ALA A 37 6.65 3.23 -1.85
N LEU A 38 6.76 2.11 -2.58
CA LEU A 38 6.15 0.85 -2.18
C LEU A 38 6.77 0.30 -0.88
N ALA A 39 8.10 0.35 -0.73
CA ALA A 39 8.77 0.02 0.52
C ALA A 39 8.30 0.95 1.66
N GLY A 40 8.08 2.22 1.34
CA GLY A 40 7.56 3.26 2.22
C GLY A 40 6.22 2.92 2.83
N MET A 41 5.32 2.33 2.05
CA MET A 41 3.98 1.94 2.49
C MET A 41 3.87 0.47 2.90
N THR A 42 4.98 -0.27 2.93
CA THR A 42 5.03 -1.67 3.38
C THR A 42 6.06 -1.80 4.50
N ALA A 43 7.27 -2.30 4.22
CA ALA A 43 8.29 -2.60 5.21
C ALA A 43 8.70 -1.39 6.08
N HIS A 44 8.79 -0.18 5.50
CA HIS A 44 9.14 1.02 6.27
C HIS A 44 7.95 1.55 7.09
N GLY A 45 6.73 1.45 6.56
CA GLY A 45 5.51 1.79 7.30
C GLY A 45 5.30 0.86 8.50
N ALA A 46 5.48 -0.44 8.30
CA ALA A 46 5.43 -1.46 9.35
C ALA A 46 6.45 -1.16 10.47
N ARG A 47 7.70 -0.82 10.08
CA ARG A 47 8.73 -0.38 11.04
C ARG A 47 8.34 0.91 11.77
N ALA A 48 7.73 1.89 11.09
CA ALA A 48 7.30 3.14 11.71
C ALA A 48 6.17 2.93 12.74
N LEU A 49 5.37 1.88 12.56
CA LEU A 49 4.31 1.45 13.49
C LEU A 49 4.80 0.55 14.64
N GLY A 50 6.09 0.19 14.66
CA GLY A 50 6.63 -0.74 15.66
C GLY A 50 6.26 -2.21 15.40
N MET A 51 5.87 -2.55 14.17
CA MET A 51 5.47 -3.90 13.73
C MET A 51 6.41 -4.43 12.62
N PRO A 52 7.72 -4.56 12.87
CA PRO A 52 8.72 -4.88 11.84
C PRO A 52 8.56 -6.27 11.19
N GLU A 53 7.76 -7.14 11.78
CA GLU A 53 7.36 -8.45 11.25
C GLU A 53 6.40 -8.37 10.05
N LEU A 54 5.76 -7.21 9.84
CA LEU A 54 4.84 -6.96 8.72
C LEU A 54 5.51 -6.28 7.53
N GLY A 55 4.80 -6.23 6.41
CA GLY A 55 5.20 -5.44 5.23
C GLY A 55 6.32 -6.07 4.39
N ARG A 56 6.67 -7.34 4.63
CA ARG A 56 7.62 -8.13 3.84
C ARG A 56 7.07 -9.51 3.58
N LEU A 57 7.40 -10.07 2.41
CA LEU A 57 7.09 -11.44 2.05
C LEU A 57 8.33 -12.31 2.25
N HIS A 58 8.28 -13.19 3.22
CA HIS A 58 9.28 -14.24 3.43
C HIS A 58 8.65 -15.40 4.21
N GLU A 59 9.28 -16.56 4.19
CA GLU A 59 8.83 -17.71 4.97
C GLU A 59 8.78 -17.36 6.47
N GLY A 60 7.70 -17.75 7.14
CA GLY A 60 7.45 -17.44 8.55
C GLY A 60 6.87 -16.05 8.84
N ALA A 61 6.74 -15.15 7.85
CA ALA A 61 6.03 -13.88 8.02
C ALA A 61 4.50 -14.09 8.10
N PRO A 62 3.75 -13.19 8.77
CA PRO A 62 2.30 -13.17 8.68
C PRO A 62 1.82 -13.10 7.22
N ALA A 63 0.81 -13.90 6.89
CA ALA A 63 0.25 -13.96 5.53
C ALA A 63 -0.75 -12.82 5.28
N ASP A 64 -0.25 -11.59 5.33
CA ASP A 64 -0.99 -10.35 5.06
C ASP A 64 -0.61 -9.83 3.67
N LEU A 65 -1.50 -10.06 2.70
CA LEU A 65 -1.19 -9.94 1.27
C LEU A 65 -2.28 -9.17 0.53
N CYS A 66 -1.87 -8.47 -0.54
CA CYS A 66 -2.77 -7.92 -1.55
C CYS A 66 -2.41 -8.49 -2.91
N LEU A 67 -3.37 -9.14 -3.56
CA LEU A 67 -3.27 -9.59 -4.94
C LEU A 67 -3.82 -8.50 -5.86
N TRP A 68 -2.98 -8.01 -6.77
CA TRP A 68 -3.31 -6.92 -7.69
C TRP A 68 -3.41 -7.40 -9.13
N ASN A 69 -4.32 -6.81 -9.90
CA ASN A 69 -4.41 -6.99 -11.35
C ASN A 69 -3.50 -5.95 -12.04
N ILE A 70 -2.20 -6.23 -12.08
CA ILE A 70 -1.13 -5.39 -12.65
C ILE A 70 -0.04 -6.29 -13.25
N ASP A 71 0.72 -5.80 -14.22
CA ASP A 71 1.84 -6.53 -14.83
C ASP A 71 3.15 -6.32 -14.06
N SER A 72 3.29 -5.17 -13.38
CA SER A 72 4.46 -4.85 -12.56
C SER A 72 4.11 -4.05 -11.29
N PRO A 73 4.87 -4.21 -10.19
CA PRO A 73 4.64 -3.44 -8.96
C PRO A 73 4.73 -1.91 -9.13
N ALA A 74 5.48 -1.43 -10.14
CA ALA A 74 5.62 0.00 -10.42
C ALA A 74 4.28 0.66 -10.80
N GLU A 75 3.34 -0.10 -11.35
CA GLU A 75 2.02 0.41 -11.73
C GLU A 75 1.20 0.92 -10.53
N LEU A 76 1.45 0.40 -9.33
CA LEU A 76 0.81 0.87 -8.09
C LEU A 76 1.16 2.33 -7.78
N ALA A 77 2.34 2.79 -8.22
CA ALA A 77 2.79 4.16 -8.08
C ALA A 77 2.58 5.01 -9.35
N TYR A 78 2.37 4.38 -10.51
CA TYR A 78 2.25 5.11 -11.78
C TYR A 78 0.81 5.46 -12.13
N ALA A 79 -0.05 4.46 -12.29
CA ALA A 79 -1.43 4.67 -12.70
C ALA A 79 -2.31 4.85 -11.46
N VAL A 80 -3.05 5.94 -11.34
CA VAL A 80 -4.03 6.14 -10.27
C VAL A 80 -5.40 5.72 -10.79
N GLN A 81 -5.80 4.48 -10.53
CA GLN A 81 -7.12 3.97 -10.92
C GLN A 81 -7.71 3.04 -9.85
N PRO A 82 -9.04 3.08 -9.63
CA PRO A 82 -9.72 2.17 -8.73
C PRO A 82 -9.80 0.74 -9.31
N GLY A 83 -10.26 -0.22 -8.51
CA GLY A 83 -10.68 -1.54 -9.00
C GLY A 83 -9.56 -2.49 -9.43
N ARG A 84 -8.32 -2.27 -8.98
CA ARG A 84 -7.18 -3.16 -9.27
C ARG A 84 -6.88 -4.19 -8.19
N LEU A 85 -7.36 -3.99 -6.96
CA LEU A 85 -7.20 -4.99 -5.91
C LEU A 85 -8.15 -6.14 -6.22
N ARG A 86 -7.60 -7.33 -6.46
CA ARG A 86 -8.38 -8.54 -6.76
C ARG A 86 -8.75 -9.29 -5.48
N GLN A 87 -7.85 -9.33 -4.52
CA GLN A 87 -8.04 -10.04 -3.27
C GLN A 87 -7.14 -9.47 -2.18
N ARG A 88 -7.68 -9.38 -0.97
CA ARG A 88 -6.92 -9.12 0.25
C ARG A 88 -6.91 -10.37 1.10
N VAL A 89 -5.77 -10.68 1.69
CA VAL A 89 -5.57 -11.80 2.62
C VAL A 89 -5.03 -11.21 3.91
N VAL A 90 -5.59 -11.60 5.05
CA VAL A 90 -5.12 -11.20 6.39
C VAL A 90 -5.04 -12.46 7.25
N ALA A 91 -3.90 -12.67 7.90
CA ALA A 91 -3.58 -13.87 8.67
C ALA A 91 -3.87 -15.17 7.89
N GLY A 92 -3.61 -15.17 6.57
CA GLY A 92 -3.83 -16.30 5.69
C GLY A 92 -5.28 -16.53 5.26
N GLN A 93 -6.22 -15.68 5.69
CA GLN A 93 -7.63 -15.77 5.30
C GLN A 93 -7.99 -14.70 4.27
N PRO A 94 -8.66 -15.05 3.16
CA PRO A 94 -9.26 -14.08 2.26
C PRO A 94 -10.22 -13.17 3.03
N VAL A 95 -10.09 -11.86 2.84
CA VAL A 95 -11.06 -10.90 3.37
C VAL A 95 -12.16 -10.75 2.34
N GLU A 96 -13.37 -11.19 2.67
CA GLU A 96 -14.56 -10.92 1.86
C GLU A 96 -14.82 -9.42 1.87
N GLU A 97 -14.85 -8.80 0.68
CA GLU A 97 -15.37 -7.45 0.56
C GLU A 97 -16.88 -7.51 0.80
N LEU A 98 -17.38 -6.75 1.77
CA LEU A 98 -18.79 -6.41 1.81
C LEU A 98 -19.11 -5.80 0.44
N ALA A 99 -19.95 -6.48 -0.34
CA ALA A 99 -20.42 -5.99 -1.62
C ALA A 99 -20.96 -4.58 -1.41
N HIS A 100 -20.18 -3.56 -1.77
CA HIS A 100 -20.70 -2.22 -1.86
C HIS A 100 -21.60 -2.25 -3.09
N GLY A 101 -22.90 -2.38 -2.83
CA GLY A 101 -23.94 -2.21 -3.83
C GLY A 101 -23.69 -0.92 -4.60
N GLN A 102 -24.06 -0.99 -5.88
CA GLN A 102 -23.97 0.10 -6.85
C GLN A 102 -24.48 1.43 -6.32
#